data_AF-A0A3E2XQD0-F1
#
_entry.id   AF-A0A3E2XQD0-F1
#
_cell.length_a   1.000
_cell.length_b   1.000
_cell.length_c   1.000
_cell.angle_alpha   90.00
_cell.angle_beta   90.00
_cell.angle_gamma   90.00
#
_symmetry.space_group_name_H-M   'P 1'
#
loop_
_entity.id
_entity.type
_entity.pdbx_description
1 polymer ?
#
loop_
_entity_poly.entity_id
_entity_poly.type
_entity_poly.pdbx_seq_one_letter_code
_entity_poly.pdbx_strand_id
1 'polypeptide(L)'
;MKGRKSNINDAGISLLELIIAVSIFAIAAVIFLQAFVTTGRVNKKSAIYLNATTTAQNLMEELKAKSFEEVSLAFNYPIDSLTKQMRLGMLSEQKDQLENGELILKESLKEGDAYKDVRLYRDTDPDTSAVTASVISTDHGKTYTFQPRTKGKNQSKYYFQADGIVSGEDAFDALITFDGSKDSGYKKQSNTSSATGKNDYEVPNISKLDTESNAFLIMPQNWDENAMKTIVQGQTEYANKMFSDSLAASGTDGEQKTLLDATEVYQYTKRTLYIKVEESGGTVKASAKYTLNAYNYAKEGGKNYESMRICPCNGTGQTTGEDKCFCRYESAYVPFYSSEAGAELKNIFIFYYPNYHSTSAANPLDEIVFENTSNYPVQLYITKQRPEQADGSQTLPTSTQEQKYRMSLTIEENPSARGLINWNTNPSLYQAKTVLRTNLDEDISEAASTADRLSVNQMKLVYQAVSDSGQKGKKVSGNAAKQVLSVNGLDDKESVDRIYSMKVEIYKAGAAQNNFPESDRIVVLDGAKEQ
;
A
#
# COMPACT_ATOMS: atom_id res chain seq x y z
N MET A 1 -13.54 112.23 -31.83
CA MET A 1 -14.54 111.91 -32.87
C MET A 1 -13.78 111.72 -34.18
N LYS A 2 -13.81 110.60 -34.93
CA LYS A 2 -14.89 109.66 -35.24
C LYS A 2 -14.43 108.21 -35.05
N GLY A 3 -15.19 107.43 -34.29
CA GLY A 3 -15.01 105.99 -34.13
C GLY A 3 -15.45 105.22 -35.38
N ARG A 4 -14.68 104.19 -35.73
CA ARG A 4 -15.05 103.19 -36.73
C ARG A 4 -16.05 102.23 -36.07
N LYS A 5 -17.31 102.29 -36.49
CA LYS A 5 -18.33 101.28 -36.14
C LYS A 5 -17.93 99.95 -36.77
N SER A 6 -17.69 98.91 -35.96
CA SER A 6 -17.79 97.53 -36.46
C SER A 6 -19.27 97.19 -36.57
N ASN A 7 -19.73 96.84 -37.77
CA ASN A 7 -21.04 96.22 -37.98
C ASN A 7 -21.01 94.84 -37.34
N ILE A 8 -21.60 94.72 -36.15
CA ILE A 8 -22.04 93.43 -35.64
C ILE A 8 -23.33 93.13 -36.41
N ASN A 9 -23.26 92.19 -37.35
CA ASN A 9 -24.44 91.62 -37.96
C ASN A 9 -25.06 90.63 -36.96
N ASP A 10 -26.09 91.07 -36.24
CA ASP A 10 -26.99 90.19 -35.47
C ASP A 10 -27.95 89.47 -36.42
N ALA A 11 -27.41 88.72 -37.39
CA ALA A 11 -28.18 87.74 -38.12
C ALA A 11 -28.31 86.51 -37.21
N GLY A 12 -29.48 86.36 -36.57
CA GLY A 12 -29.82 85.15 -35.83
C GLY A 12 -29.64 83.90 -36.72
N ILE A 13 -29.20 82.80 -36.10
CA ILE A 13 -28.98 81.49 -36.73
C ILE A 13 -30.14 81.15 -37.69
N SER A 14 -29.82 80.77 -38.93
CA SER A 14 -30.82 80.27 -39.88
C SER A 14 -31.44 78.98 -39.35
N LEU A 15 -32.75 78.79 -39.52
CA LEU A 15 -33.44 77.55 -39.13
C LEU A 15 -32.77 76.30 -39.73
N LEU A 16 -32.20 76.42 -40.93
CA LEU A 16 -31.46 75.34 -41.58
C LEU A 16 -30.14 75.02 -40.85
N GLU A 17 -29.39 76.03 -40.43
CA GLU A 17 -28.14 75.87 -39.67
C GLU A 17 -28.42 75.25 -38.30
N LEU A 18 -29.53 75.62 -37.65
CA LEU A 18 -29.98 74.99 -36.41
C LEU A 18 -30.28 73.49 -36.61
N ILE A 19 -31.03 73.13 -37.65
CA ILE A 19 -31.38 71.73 -37.95
C ILE A 19 -30.13 70.91 -38.27
N ILE A 20 -29.20 71.46 -39.06
CA ILE A 20 -27.93 70.79 -39.39
C ILE A 20 -27.09 70.60 -38.12
N ALA A 21 -26.95 71.64 -37.28
CA ALA A 21 -26.19 71.57 -36.04
C ALA A 21 -26.77 70.53 -35.05
N VAL A 22 -28.10 70.52 -34.87
CA VAL A 22 -28.78 69.53 -34.02
C VAL A 22 -28.65 68.12 -34.58
N SER A 23 -28.70 67.95 -35.90
CA SER A 23 -28.54 66.65 -36.54
C SER A 23 -27.12 66.09 -36.36
N ILE A 24 -26.09 66.94 -36.56
CA ILE A 24 -24.69 66.55 -36.32
C ILE A 24 -24.47 66.22 -34.85
N PHE A 25 -25.00 67.05 -33.93
CA PHE A 25 -24.91 66.80 -32.50
C PHE A 25 -25.59 65.49 -32.10
N ALA A 26 -26.78 65.20 -32.63
CA ALA A 26 -27.50 63.95 -32.35
C ALA A 26 -26.73 62.71 -32.81
N ILE A 27 -26.14 62.75 -34.02
CA ILE A 27 -25.31 61.65 -34.54
C ILE A 27 -24.08 61.46 -33.64
N ALA A 28 -23.38 62.55 -33.28
CA ALA A 28 -22.23 62.48 -32.39
C ALA A 28 -22.60 61.93 -31.00
N ALA A 29 -23.72 62.38 -30.42
CA ALA A 29 -24.20 61.94 -29.11
C ALA A 29 -24.52 60.43 -29.09
N VAL A 30 -25.11 59.89 -30.16
CA VAL A 30 -25.37 58.44 -30.29
C VAL A 30 -24.06 57.66 -30.31
N ILE A 31 -23.06 58.12 -31.06
CA ILE A 31 -21.74 57.47 -31.13
C ILE A 31 -21.07 57.49 -29.75
N PHE A 32 -21.11 58.62 -29.03
CA PHE A 32 -20.56 58.72 -27.68
C PHE A 32 -21.29 57.82 -26.67
N LEU A 33 -22.62 57.73 -26.73
CA LEU A 33 -23.38 56.85 -25.84
C LEU A 33 -23.06 55.37 -26.12
N GLN A 34 -22.98 54.98 -27.40
CA GLN A 34 -22.57 53.63 -27.78
C GLN A 34 -21.14 53.31 -27.32
N ALA A 35 -20.22 54.27 -27.46
CA ALA A 35 -18.85 54.13 -26.96
C ALA A 35 -18.83 53.98 -25.43
N PHE A 36 -19.61 54.78 -24.69
CA PHE A 36 -19.70 54.70 -23.24
C PHE A 36 -20.29 53.36 -22.76
N VAL A 37 -21.38 52.90 -23.36
CA VAL A 37 -22.00 51.60 -23.04
C VAL A 37 -21.05 50.45 -23.39
N THR A 38 -20.34 50.53 -24.51
CA THR A 38 -19.36 49.51 -24.91
C THR A 38 -18.19 49.48 -23.93
N THR A 39 -17.63 50.63 -23.58
CA THR A 39 -16.56 50.74 -22.56
C THR A 39 -17.02 50.22 -21.20
N GLY A 40 -18.24 50.57 -20.76
CA GLY A 40 -18.80 50.04 -19.52
C GLY A 40 -18.96 48.52 -19.53
N ARG A 41 -19.44 47.94 -20.64
CA ARG A 41 -19.54 46.49 -20.82
C ARG A 41 -18.16 45.80 -20.84
N VAL A 42 -17.20 46.39 -21.55
CA VAL A 42 -15.82 45.87 -21.61
C VAL A 42 -15.19 45.93 -20.22
N ASN A 43 -15.33 47.03 -19.50
CA ASN A 43 -14.81 47.17 -18.13
C ASN A 43 -15.42 46.16 -17.17
N LYS A 44 -16.75 45.96 -17.19
CA LYS A 44 -17.40 44.93 -16.38
C LYS A 44 -16.92 43.53 -16.75
N LYS A 45 -16.82 43.22 -18.05
CA LYS A 45 -16.30 41.93 -18.52
C LYS A 45 -14.87 41.72 -18.03
N SER A 46 -14.00 42.70 -18.18
CA SER A 46 -12.60 42.64 -17.70
C SER A 46 -12.52 42.45 -16.19
N ALA A 47 -13.37 43.12 -15.40
CA ALA A 47 -13.44 42.93 -13.95
C ALA A 47 -13.84 41.49 -13.58
N ILE A 48 -14.87 40.93 -14.23
CA ILE A 48 -15.30 39.54 -14.04
C ILE A 48 -14.16 38.56 -14.37
N TYR A 49 -13.46 38.75 -15.49
CA TYR A 49 -12.32 37.89 -15.85
C TYR A 49 -11.18 37.99 -14.84
N LEU A 50 -10.90 39.19 -14.32
CA LEU A 50 -9.86 39.40 -13.32
C LEU A 50 -10.23 38.70 -12.01
N ASN A 51 -11.45 38.91 -11.50
CA ASN A 51 -11.95 38.25 -10.29
C ASN A 51 -11.93 36.72 -10.45
N ALA A 52 -12.44 36.19 -11.57
CA ALA A 52 -12.41 34.75 -11.86
C ALA A 52 -10.98 34.20 -11.93
N THR A 53 -10.04 34.94 -12.51
CA THR A 53 -8.62 34.53 -12.58
C THR A 53 -8.00 34.50 -11.19
N THR A 54 -8.26 35.52 -10.36
CA THR A 54 -7.80 35.55 -8.97
C THR A 54 -8.38 34.41 -8.16
N THR A 55 -9.67 34.11 -8.29
CA THR A 55 -10.30 32.94 -7.65
C THR A 55 -9.64 31.65 -8.08
N ALA A 56 -9.41 31.46 -9.39
CA ALA A 56 -8.74 30.29 -9.93
C ALA A 56 -7.32 30.13 -9.36
N GLN A 57 -6.56 31.23 -9.28
CA GLN A 57 -5.19 31.24 -8.75
C GLN A 57 -5.15 30.91 -7.27
N ASN A 58 -6.01 31.54 -6.46
CA ASN A 58 -6.09 31.30 -5.02
C ASN A 58 -6.46 29.83 -4.73
N LEU A 59 -7.45 29.29 -5.45
CA LEU A 59 -7.79 27.86 -5.38
C LEU A 59 -6.58 27.00 -5.75
N MET A 60 -5.97 27.26 -6.90
CA MET A 60 -4.83 26.48 -7.40
C MET A 60 -3.65 26.48 -6.41
N GLU A 61 -3.31 27.62 -5.83
CA GLU A 61 -2.21 27.77 -4.88
C GLU A 61 -2.51 27.04 -3.56
N GLU A 62 -3.69 27.25 -2.99
CA GLU A 62 -4.06 26.61 -1.74
C GLU A 62 -4.18 25.08 -1.89
N LEU A 63 -4.75 24.60 -3.01
CA LEU A 63 -4.85 23.18 -3.30
C LEU A 63 -3.49 22.54 -3.54
N LYS A 64 -2.51 23.27 -4.08
CA LYS A 64 -1.12 22.79 -4.20
C LYS A 64 -0.38 22.75 -2.87
N ALA A 65 -0.75 23.59 -1.91
CA ALA A 65 -0.07 23.70 -0.62
C ALA A 65 -0.48 22.60 0.39
N LYS A 66 -1.60 21.90 0.15
CA LYS A 66 -2.14 20.82 1.01
C LYS A 66 -1.80 19.43 0.45
N SER A 67 -1.87 18.36 1.24
CA SER A 67 -1.84 16.98 0.72
C SER A 67 -3.10 16.66 -0.09
N PHE A 68 -3.12 15.57 -0.86
CA PHE A 68 -4.34 15.18 -1.57
C PHE A 68 -5.46 14.73 -0.60
N GLU A 69 -5.11 14.04 0.49
CA GLU A 69 -6.10 13.66 1.51
C GLU A 69 -6.69 14.89 2.20
N GLU A 70 -5.87 15.90 2.49
CA GLU A 70 -6.32 17.17 3.09
C GLU A 70 -7.29 17.93 2.18
N VAL A 71 -7.04 17.94 0.86
CA VAL A 71 -7.97 18.52 -0.12
C VAL A 71 -9.30 17.76 -0.09
N SER A 72 -9.24 16.43 -0.14
CA SER A 72 -10.44 15.59 -0.12
C SER A 72 -11.25 15.79 1.17
N LEU A 73 -10.57 15.92 2.30
CA LEU A 73 -11.18 16.24 3.59
C LEU A 73 -11.81 17.64 3.56
N ALA A 74 -11.13 18.64 3.01
CA ALA A 74 -11.59 20.03 2.98
C ALA A 74 -12.86 20.23 2.13
N PHE A 75 -13.08 19.45 1.08
CA PHE A 75 -14.32 19.51 0.32
C PHE A 75 -15.45 18.70 0.94
N ASN A 76 -15.17 17.53 1.51
CA ASN A 76 -16.19 16.67 2.11
C ASN A 76 -16.63 17.14 3.50
N TYR A 77 -15.71 17.75 4.23
CA TYR A 77 -15.93 18.36 5.54
C TYR A 77 -15.26 19.74 5.51
N PRO A 78 -15.97 20.82 5.19
CA PRO A 78 -15.31 22.12 5.00
C PRO A 78 -14.91 22.84 6.28
N ILE A 79 -15.64 22.61 7.37
CA ILE A 79 -15.36 23.23 8.68
C ILE A 79 -14.60 22.24 9.55
N ASP A 80 -13.44 22.65 10.04
CA ASP A 80 -12.71 21.89 11.06
C ASP A 80 -13.53 21.82 12.34
N SER A 81 -13.79 20.60 12.79
CA SER A 81 -14.68 20.36 13.93
C SER A 81 -14.05 20.74 15.27
N LEU A 82 -12.73 20.85 15.36
CA LEU A 82 -11.96 21.27 16.54
C LEU A 82 -11.77 22.79 16.55
N THR A 83 -11.26 23.38 15.47
CA THR A 83 -10.94 24.83 15.42
C THR A 83 -12.13 25.70 15.01
N LYS A 84 -13.18 25.10 14.44
CA LYS A 84 -14.33 25.79 13.84
C LYS A 84 -13.98 26.74 12.70
N GLN A 85 -12.80 26.58 12.11
CA GLN A 85 -12.33 27.35 10.96
C GLN A 85 -12.57 26.58 9.65
N MET A 86 -12.63 27.31 8.53
CA MET A 86 -12.66 26.72 7.20
C MET A 86 -11.34 26.00 6.90
N ARG A 87 -11.40 24.79 6.37
CA ARG A 87 -10.20 24.03 5.94
C ARG A 87 -9.57 24.61 4.68
N LEU A 88 -10.36 25.29 3.85
CA LEU A 88 -9.89 26.17 2.77
C LEU A 88 -9.84 27.60 3.31
N GLY A 89 -8.63 28.07 3.64
CA GLY A 89 -8.36 29.37 4.21
C GLY A 89 -8.79 30.53 3.30
N MET A 90 -8.69 30.38 1.98
CA MET A 90 -9.18 31.39 1.03
C MET A 90 -10.70 31.65 1.14
N LEU A 91 -11.46 30.72 1.72
CA LEU A 91 -12.91 30.82 1.95
C LEU A 91 -13.25 31.15 3.40
N SER A 92 -12.27 31.50 4.23
CA SER A 92 -12.47 31.77 5.66
C SER A 92 -13.47 32.89 5.94
N GLU A 93 -13.44 33.96 5.14
CA GLU A 93 -14.40 35.08 5.24
C GLU A 93 -15.82 34.70 4.76
N GLN A 94 -15.96 33.58 4.04
CA GLN A 94 -17.22 33.09 3.47
C GLN A 94 -17.82 31.94 4.30
N LYS A 95 -17.36 31.76 5.54
CA LYS A 95 -17.86 30.72 6.44
C LYS A 95 -19.38 30.83 6.66
N ASP A 96 -19.89 32.03 6.89
CA ASP A 96 -21.33 32.25 7.12
C ASP A 96 -22.16 31.89 5.89
N GLN A 97 -21.62 32.12 4.68
CA GLN A 97 -22.26 31.72 3.43
C GLN A 97 -22.31 30.20 3.29
N LEU A 98 -21.27 29.49 3.75
CA LEU A 98 -21.28 28.03 3.79
C LEU A 98 -22.34 27.50 4.78
N GLU A 99 -22.40 28.07 5.99
CA GLU A 99 -23.37 27.66 7.02
C GLU A 99 -24.83 27.95 6.60
N ASN A 100 -25.06 29.01 5.82
CA ASN A 100 -26.38 29.36 5.28
C ASN A 100 -26.72 28.65 3.95
N GLY A 101 -25.79 27.88 3.37
CA GLY A 101 -25.98 27.14 2.13
C GLY A 101 -25.86 27.97 0.84
N GLU A 102 -25.35 29.19 0.92
CA GLU A 102 -25.02 30.05 -0.23
C GLU A 102 -23.70 29.63 -0.90
N LEU A 103 -22.76 29.11 -0.10
CA LEU A 103 -21.53 28.47 -0.55
C LEU A 103 -21.64 26.96 -0.33
N ILE A 104 -21.34 26.15 -1.33
CA ILE A 104 -21.37 24.69 -1.21
C ILE A 104 -20.00 24.14 -1.64
N LEU A 105 -19.41 23.32 -0.78
CA LEU A 105 -18.19 22.57 -1.08
C LEU A 105 -18.51 21.09 -1.00
N LYS A 106 -18.17 20.34 -2.05
CA LYS A 106 -18.44 18.90 -2.11
C LYS A 106 -17.53 18.17 -3.09
N GLU A 107 -17.36 16.87 -2.85
CA GLU A 107 -16.82 15.96 -3.84
C GLU A 107 -17.94 15.40 -4.74
N SER A 108 -17.60 15.04 -5.96
CA SER A 108 -18.52 14.45 -6.92
C SER A 108 -17.87 13.34 -7.75
N LEU A 109 -18.71 12.47 -8.28
CA LEU A 109 -18.39 11.42 -9.22
C LEU A 109 -18.84 11.82 -10.62
N LYS A 110 -17.98 11.59 -11.62
CA LYS A 110 -18.39 11.76 -13.02
C LYS A 110 -19.08 10.49 -13.52
N GLU A 111 -20.31 10.64 -14.00
CA GLU A 111 -21.11 9.58 -14.62
C GLU A 111 -21.61 10.03 -15.99
N GLY A 112 -20.90 9.63 -17.05
CA GLY A 112 -21.14 10.15 -18.39
C GLY A 112 -20.77 11.63 -18.46
N ASP A 113 -21.72 12.47 -18.85
CA ASP A 113 -21.55 13.92 -18.96
C ASP A 113 -22.01 14.68 -17.69
N ALA A 114 -22.51 13.97 -16.67
CA ALA A 114 -23.03 14.58 -15.45
C ALA A 114 -22.11 14.33 -14.24
N TYR A 115 -22.18 15.24 -13.27
CA TYR A 115 -21.52 15.11 -11.98
C TYR A 115 -22.56 14.76 -10.91
N LYS A 116 -22.34 13.67 -10.18
CA LYS A 116 -23.21 13.23 -9.09
C LYS A 116 -22.51 13.36 -7.75
N ASP A 117 -23.27 13.78 -6.75
CA ASP A 117 -22.76 13.90 -5.39
C ASP A 117 -22.29 12.55 -4.85
N VAL A 118 -21.15 12.57 -4.16
CA VAL A 118 -20.72 11.40 -3.40
C VAL A 118 -21.57 11.24 -2.15
N ARG A 119 -21.64 10.02 -1.65
CA ARG A 119 -22.31 9.70 -0.39
C ARG A 119 -21.29 9.69 0.73
N LEU A 120 -21.40 10.63 1.66
CA LEU A 120 -20.70 10.63 2.95
C LEU A 120 -21.35 9.65 3.94
N TYR A 121 -20.60 9.29 4.98
CA TYR A 121 -21.12 8.51 6.11
C TYR A 121 -22.24 9.28 6.83
N ARG A 122 -23.25 8.55 7.32
CA ARG A 122 -24.32 9.08 8.16
C ARG A 122 -24.42 8.28 9.45
N ASP A 123 -24.75 8.92 10.55
CA ASP A 123 -24.90 8.25 11.86
C ASP A 123 -25.98 7.15 11.88
N THR A 124 -26.90 7.15 10.91
CA THR A 124 -27.92 6.11 10.74
C THR A 124 -27.44 4.89 9.94
N ASP A 125 -26.22 4.92 9.42
CA ASP A 125 -25.67 3.83 8.61
C ASP A 125 -25.20 2.68 9.53
N PRO A 126 -25.41 1.41 9.11
CA PRO A 126 -24.93 0.27 9.90
C PRO A 126 -23.41 0.14 9.87
N ASP A 127 -22.76 0.60 8.79
CA ASP A 127 -21.32 0.56 8.57
C ASP A 127 -20.90 1.58 7.48
N THR A 128 -19.63 1.56 7.09
CA THR A 128 -19.04 2.47 6.10
C THR A 128 -19.13 1.96 4.65
N SER A 129 -19.77 0.81 4.40
CA SER A 129 -19.77 0.15 3.10
C SER A 129 -20.51 0.92 1.99
N ALA A 130 -21.44 1.80 2.38
CA ALA A 130 -22.22 2.61 1.46
C ALA A 130 -21.54 3.95 1.10
N VAL A 131 -20.41 4.30 1.71
CA VAL A 131 -19.70 5.55 1.47
C VAL A 131 -19.00 5.50 0.10
N THR A 132 -19.14 6.55 -0.71
CA THR A 132 -18.55 6.64 -2.06
C THR A 132 -17.59 7.81 -2.24
N ALA A 133 -17.45 8.64 -1.19
CA ALA A 133 -16.47 9.71 -1.10
C ALA A 133 -15.04 9.15 -0.98
N SER A 134 -14.04 9.97 -1.36
CA SER A 134 -12.63 9.62 -1.21
C SER A 134 -12.15 9.66 0.24
N VAL A 135 -12.98 10.11 1.18
CA VAL A 135 -12.68 10.16 2.61
C VAL A 135 -13.83 9.57 3.39
N ILE A 136 -13.52 8.63 4.29
CA ILE A 136 -14.46 8.11 5.28
C ILE A 136 -14.16 8.71 6.63
N SER A 137 -15.18 9.32 7.24
CA SER A 137 -15.12 9.79 8.62
C SER A 137 -16.46 9.54 9.31
N THR A 138 -16.42 8.88 10.47
CA THR A 138 -17.58 8.62 11.33
C THR A 138 -17.78 9.71 12.39
N ASP A 139 -16.88 10.69 12.46
CA ASP A 139 -16.87 11.75 13.48
C ASP A 139 -16.87 13.15 12.87
N HIS A 140 -17.43 13.27 11.66
CA HIS A 140 -17.61 14.52 10.93
C HIS A 140 -16.29 15.27 10.66
N GLY A 141 -15.25 14.51 10.32
CA GLY A 141 -13.96 14.99 9.84
C GLY A 141 -12.94 15.25 10.95
N LYS A 142 -13.10 14.74 12.18
CA LYS A 142 -12.02 14.79 13.20
C LYS A 142 -10.95 13.76 12.88
N THR A 143 -11.37 12.54 12.62
CA THR A 143 -10.53 11.44 12.15
C THR A 143 -11.07 10.97 10.81
N TYR A 144 -10.17 10.46 9.97
CA TYR A 144 -10.57 10.02 8.66
C TYR A 144 -9.67 8.92 8.13
N THR A 145 -10.21 8.14 7.20
CA THR A 145 -9.47 7.19 6.37
C THR A 145 -9.64 7.60 4.92
N PHE A 146 -8.52 7.84 4.24
CA PHE A 146 -8.54 8.11 2.81
C PHE A 146 -8.82 6.81 2.04
N GLN A 147 -9.70 6.88 1.06
CA GLN A 147 -10.11 5.78 0.20
C GLN A 147 -9.78 6.09 -1.26
N PRO A 148 -8.59 5.68 -1.73
CA PRO A 148 -8.22 5.91 -3.11
C PRO A 148 -9.15 5.17 -4.07
N ARG A 149 -9.46 5.82 -5.20
CA ARG A 149 -10.27 5.24 -6.27
C ARG A 149 -9.44 4.27 -7.10
N THR A 150 -9.38 3.03 -6.67
CA THR A 150 -8.52 2.00 -7.28
C THR A 150 -9.14 1.26 -8.46
N LYS A 151 -10.46 1.39 -8.70
CA LYS A 151 -11.19 0.63 -9.74
C LYS A 151 -12.32 1.45 -10.36
N GLY A 152 -12.75 1.06 -11.56
CA GLY A 152 -13.90 1.64 -12.27
C GLY A 152 -13.55 2.83 -13.16
N LYS A 153 -14.58 3.51 -13.71
CA LYS A 153 -14.40 4.63 -14.66
C LYS A 153 -13.72 5.86 -14.04
N ASN A 154 -13.85 6.03 -12.73
CA ASN A 154 -13.23 7.11 -11.96
C ASN A 154 -11.94 6.65 -11.25
N GLN A 155 -11.31 5.56 -11.73
CA GLN A 155 -10.02 5.12 -11.20
C GLN A 155 -9.00 6.27 -11.29
N SER A 156 -8.41 6.63 -10.15
CA SER A 156 -7.45 7.73 -10.01
C SER A 156 -7.98 9.11 -10.44
N LYS A 157 -9.31 9.29 -10.52
CA LYS A 157 -9.94 10.56 -10.93
C LYS A 157 -10.87 11.09 -9.84
N TYR A 158 -10.66 12.34 -9.46
CA TYR A 158 -11.44 13.00 -8.42
C TYR A 158 -11.94 14.35 -8.91
N TYR A 159 -13.18 14.67 -8.54
CA TYR A 159 -13.85 15.90 -8.93
C TYR A 159 -14.38 16.58 -7.68
N PHE A 160 -14.01 17.83 -7.48
CA PHE A 160 -14.48 18.65 -6.37
C PHE A 160 -15.17 19.89 -6.92
N GLN A 161 -16.22 20.33 -6.24
CA GLN A 161 -17.07 21.45 -6.62
C GLN A 161 -17.09 22.48 -5.51
N ALA A 162 -17.02 23.74 -5.91
CA ALA A 162 -17.25 24.88 -5.04
C ALA A 162 -18.26 25.81 -5.70
N ASP A 163 -19.49 25.82 -5.19
CA ASP A 163 -20.61 26.53 -5.79
C ASP A 163 -20.84 27.83 -5.00
N GLY A 164 -20.93 28.97 -5.69
CA GLY A 164 -21.21 30.26 -5.04
C GLY A 164 -20.02 30.95 -4.37
N ILE A 165 -18.78 30.76 -4.85
CA ILE A 165 -17.61 31.49 -4.35
C ILE A 165 -17.75 32.98 -4.70
N VAL A 166 -17.74 33.84 -3.69
CA VAL A 166 -17.74 35.30 -3.87
C VAL A 166 -16.32 35.83 -4.03
N SER A 167 -16.09 36.64 -5.07
CA SER A 167 -14.84 37.39 -5.27
C SER A 167 -15.14 38.78 -5.81
N GLY A 168 -14.86 39.81 -5.00
CA GLY A 168 -15.28 41.18 -5.30
C GLY A 168 -16.80 41.32 -5.23
N GLU A 169 -17.41 41.81 -6.31
CA GLU A 169 -18.87 41.94 -6.45
C GLU A 169 -19.49 40.77 -7.24
N ASP A 170 -18.68 39.79 -7.65
CA ASP A 170 -19.10 38.68 -8.49
C ASP A 170 -19.11 37.35 -7.71
N ALA A 171 -19.97 36.42 -8.15
CA ALA A 171 -20.04 35.06 -7.64
C ALA A 171 -19.71 34.05 -8.76
N PHE A 172 -19.05 32.97 -8.39
CA PHE A 172 -18.51 31.97 -9.31
C PHE A 172 -18.75 30.55 -8.81
N ASP A 173 -18.86 29.61 -9.75
CA ASP A 173 -18.80 28.19 -9.45
C ASP A 173 -17.45 27.64 -9.95
N ALA A 174 -16.85 26.72 -9.22
CA ALA A 174 -15.58 26.10 -9.57
C ALA A 174 -15.69 24.58 -9.65
N LEU A 175 -15.08 24.01 -10.69
CA LEU A 175 -14.84 22.58 -10.83
C LEU A 175 -13.35 22.31 -10.76
N ILE A 176 -12.95 21.49 -9.80
CA ILE A 176 -11.57 21.07 -9.59
C ILE A 176 -11.47 19.60 -9.97
N THR A 177 -10.61 19.30 -10.94
CA THR A 177 -10.37 17.92 -11.40
C THR A 177 -8.95 17.52 -11.04
N PHE A 178 -8.80 16.36 -10.41
CA PHE A 178 -7.53 15.67 -10.24
C PHE A 178 -7.56 14.37 -11.04
N ASP A 179 -6.62 14.20 -11.97
CA ASP A 179 -6.45 12.99 -12.77
C ASP A 179 -5.03 12.44 -12.56
N GLY A 180 -4.95 11.30 -11.86
CA GLY A 180 -3.73 10.52 -11.67
C GLY A 180 -3.72 9.23 -12.50
N SER A 181 -4.69 9.05 -13.40
CA SER A 181 -4.83 7.80 -14.17
C SER A 181 -3.65 7.56 -15.10
N LYS A 182 -3.50 6.32 -15.60
CA LYS A 182 -2.41 5.96 -16.52
C LYS A 182 -2.37 6.79 -17.81
N ASP A 183 -3.48 7.43 -18.15
CA ASP A 183 -3.64 8.31 -19.32
C ASP A 183 -3.28 9.77 -19.01
N SER A 184 -3.13 10.16 -17.74
CA SER A 184 -2.66 11.49 -17.35
C SER A 184 -1.15 11.58 -17.58
N GLY A 185 -0.75 11.86 -18.82
CA GLY A 185 0.66 11.97 -19.18
C GLY A 185 1.34 13.13 -18.45
N TYR A 186 2.40 12.85 -17.68
CA TYR A 186 3.33 13.90 -17.24
C TYR A 186 4.30 14.23 -18.38
N LYS A 187 4.40 15.50 -18.74
CA LYS A 187 5.42 15.99 -19.68
C LYS A 187 6.69 16.28 -18.90
N LYS A 188 7.64 15.33 -18.89
CA LYS A 188 9.01 15.64 -18.49
C LYS A 188 9.68 16.38 -19.66
N GLN A 189 9.77 17.70 -19.58
CA GLN A 189 10.47 18.47 -20.60
C GLN A 189 11.99 18.29 -20.40
N SER A 190 12.59 17.44 -21.24
CA SER A 190 14.04 17.34 -21.43
C SER A 190 14.40 18.08 -22.72
N ASN A 191 15.53 18.80 -22.73
CA ASN A 191 16.02 19.60 -23.86
C ASN A 191 16.24 18.82 -25.17
N THR A 192 16.06 17.48 -25.18
CA THR A 192 16.28 16.64 -26.37
C THR A 192 15.19 15.60 -26.67
N SER A 193 14.08 15.52 -25.91
CA SER A 193 12.95 14.63 -26.27
C SER A 193 11.70 14.85 -25.42
N SER A 194 10.54 14.96 -26.06
CA SER A 194 9.22 14.90 -25.42
C SER A 194 8.77 13.45 -25.24
N ALA A 195 9.18 12.80 -24.15
CA ALA A 195 8.65 11.52 -23.74
C ALA A 195 7.59 11.74 -22.65
N THR A 196 6.37 11.24 -22.87
CA THR A 196 5.31 11.15 -21.85
C THR A 196 5.71 10.10 -20.82
N GLY A 197 6.03 10.54 -19.60
CA GLY A 197 6.24 9.64 -18.47
C GLY A 197 4.90 9.22 -17.88
N LYS A 198 4.74 7.91 -17.62
CA LYS A 198 3.57 7.36 -16.92
C LYS A 198 3.65 7.65 -15.42
N ASN A 199 2.49 7.76 -14.76
CA ASN A 199 2.35 8.03 -13.33
C ASN A 199 2.36 6.74 -12.48
N ASP A 200 3.12 5.72 -12.87
CA ASP A 200 3.25 4.46 -12.15
C ASP A 200 4.58 4.40 -11.39
N TYR A 201 4.58 4.83 -10.13
CA TYR A 201 5.73 4.66 -9.24
C TYR A 201 5.31 3.88 -8.00
N GLU A 202 5.88 2.68 -7.87
CA GLU A 202 5.88 1.94 -6.62
C GLU A 202 6.89 2.58 -5.67
N VAL A 203 6.42 3.05 -4.50
CA VAL A 203 7.29 3.67 -3.49
C VAL A 203 7.47 2.67 -2.34
N PRO A 204 8.70 2.40 -1.88
CA PRO A 204 8.93 1.55 -0.72
C PRO A 204 8.40 2.23 0.55
N ASN A 205 7.60 1.54 1.36
CA ASN A 205 7.15 2.04 2.66
C ASN A 205 8.21 1.76 3.72
N ILE A 206 9.03 2.78 4.03
CA ILE A 206 10.24 2.64 4.86
C ILE A 206 10.00 2.89 6.37
N SER A 207 8.75 3.08 6.81
CA SER A 207 8.43 3.51 8.17
C SER A 207 8.10 2.36 9.13
N LYS A 208 8.97 1.35 9.29
CA LYS A 208 8.60 0.13 10.07
C LYS A 208 9.69 -0.48 10.96
N LEU A 209 10.74 0.23 11.36
CA LEU A 209 11.73 -0.27 12.33
C LEU A 209 11.60 0.42 13.68
N ASP A 210 10.81 -0.16 14.57
CA ASP A 210 10.64 0.23 15.97
C ASP A 210 10.82 -1.01 16.86
N THR A 211 11.85 -1.03 17.71
CA THR A 211 12.18 -2.20 18.53
C THR A 211 11.15 -2.51 19.61
N GLU A 212 10.28 -1.56 19.99
CA GLU A 212 9.23 -1.78 20.98
C GLU A 212 8.05 -2.54 20.38
N SER A 213 7.73 -2.26 19.10
CA SER A 213 6.62 -2.87 18.38
C SER A 213 7.03 -3.95 17.37
N ASN A 214 8.33 -4.30 17.28
CA ASN A 214 8.83 -5.30 16.34
C ASN A 214 9.53 -6.46 17.03
N ALA A 215 9.18 -7.68 16.63
CA ALA A 215 9.87 -8.89 17.03
C ALA A 215 10.87 -9.32 15.95
N PHE A 216 12.08 -9.70 16.34
CA PHE A 216 13.12 -10.17 15.43
C PHE A 216 13.58 -11.59 15.82
N LEU A 217 13.50 -12.52 14.86
CA LEU A 217 14.12 -13.84 14.95
C LEU A 217 15.12 -13.97 13.81
N ILE A 218 16.41 -13.91 14.15
CA ILE A 218 17.51 -14.07 13.21
C ILE A 218 18.12 -15.46 13.45
N MET A 219 17.97 -16.37 12.49
CA MET A 219 18.56 -17.70 12.60
C MET A 219 20.03 -17.66 12.13
N PRO A 220 21.02 -17.86 13.02
CA PRO A 220 22.42 -17.91 12.61
C PRO A 220 22.69 -19.18 11.81
N GLN A 221 23.55 -19.18 10.79
CA GLN A 221 23.74 -20.34 9.89
C GLN A 221 24.01 -21.68 10.60
N ASN A 222 24.63 -21.67 11.78
CA ASN A 222 25.00 -22.86 12.56
C ASN A 222 24.07 -23.13 13.76
N TRP A 223 22.84 -22.63 13.74
CA TRP A 223 21.89 -22.75 14.86
C TRP A 223 21.59 -24.20 15.29
N ASP A 224 21.83 -25.18 14.42
CA ASP A 224 21.53 -26.61 14.60
C ASP A 224 22.76 -27.50 14.84
N GLU A 225 23.97 -26.94 14.87
CA GLU A 225 25.22 -27.73 14.86
C GLU A 225 25.27 -28.78 16.00
N ASN A 226 24.85 -28.38 17.20
CA ASN A 226 24.80 -29.26 18.37
C ASN A 226 23.73 -30.36 18.25
N ALA A 227 22.58 -30.01 17.67
CA ALA A 227 21.50 -30.97 17.42
C ALA A 227 21.93 -32.01 16.39
N MET A 228 22.59 -31.58 15.30
CA MET A 228 23.11 -32.48 14.28
C MET A 228 24.21 -33.41 14.79
N LYS A 229 25.13 -32.92 15.64
CA LYS A 229 26.12 -33.76 16.33
C LYS A 229 25.45 -34.86 17.17
N THR A 230 24.40 -34.49 17.91
CA THR A 230 23.64 -35.45 18.73
C THR A 230 22.95 -36.52 17.86
N ILE A 231 22.37 -36.11 16.73
CA ILE A 231 21.70 -37.02 15.77
C ILE A 231 22.69 -38.05 15.19
N VAL A 232 23.86 -37.61 14.70
CA VAL A 232 24.86 -38.52 14.10
C VAL A 232 25.54 -39.41 15.14
N GLN A 233 25.72 -38.91 16.37
CA GLN A 233 26.22 -39.72 17.47
C GLN A 233 25.25 -40.84 17.83
N GLY A 234 23.95 -40.53 17.99
CA GLY A 234 22.94 -41.56 18.29
C GLY A 234 22.81 -42.61 17.19
N GLN A 235 22.99 -42.21 15.92
CA GLN A 235 23.07 -43.16 14.81
C GLN A 235 24.28 -44.09 14.93
N THR A 236 25.45 -43.55 15.29
CA THR A 236 26.69 -44.33 15.46
C THR A 236 26.57 -45.32 16.62
N GLU A 237 26.03 -44.89 17.76
CA GLU A 237 25.78 -45.74 18.92
C GLU A 237 24.83 -46.89 18.60
N TYR A 238 23.74 -46.61 17.87
CA TYR A 238 22.80 -47.64 17.45
C TYR A 238 23.39 -48.60 16.42
N ALA A 239 24.16 -48.09 15.47
CA ALA A 239 24.85 -48.92 14.48
C ALA A 239 25.85 -49.88 15.13
N ASN A 240 26.65 -49.39 16.09
CA ASN A 240 27.57 -50.23 16.87
C ASN A 240 26.85 -51.33 17.66
N LYS A 241 25.66 -51.05 18.18
CA LYS A 241 24.83 -52.03 18.89
C LYS A 241 24.26 -53.10 17.96
N MET A 242 23.78 -52.73 16.77
CA MET A 242 23.00 -53.62 15.90
C MET A 242 23.82 -54.29 14.78
N PHE A 243 24.98 -53.74 14.43
CA PHE A 243 25.80 -54.18 13.29
C PHE A 243 27.27 -54.42 13.68
N SER A 244 27.53 -54.78 14.95
CA SER A 244 28.87 -54.98 15.51
C SER A 244 29.78 -55.84 14.62
N ASP A 245 29.28 -56.95 14.10
CA ASP A 245 30.07 -57.89 13.29
C ASP A 245 30.47 -57.29 11.94
N SER A 246 29.58 -56.47 11.35
CA SER A 246 29.84 -55.79 10.08
C SER A 246 30.84 -54.64 10.24
N LEU A 247 30.81 -53.97 11.40
CA LEU A 247 31.71 -52.86 11.75
C LEU A 247 33.12 -53.36 12.14
N ALA A 248 33.21 -54.52 12.80
CA ALA A 248 34.48 -55.18 13.09
C ALA A 248 35.18 -55.64 11.80
N ALA A 249 34.41 -56.16 10.83
CA ALA A 249 34.93 -56.60 9.54
C ALA A 249 35.45 -55.44 8.65
N SER A 250 35.02 -54.19 8.90
CA SER A 250 35.48 -53.01 8.15
C SER A 250 36.80 -52.41 8.64
N GLY A 251 37.43 -52.99 9.69
CA GLY A 251 38.72 -52.51 10.21
C GLY A 251 38.66 -51.16 10.95
N THR A 252 37.46 -50.73 11.33
CA THR A 252 37.19 -49.53 12.12
C THR A 252 37.30 -49.82 13.62
N ASP A 253 38.41 -50.41 14.04
CA ASP A 253 38.68 -50.70 15.46
C ASP A 253 39.23 -49.45 16.18
N GLY A 254 38.55 -49.02 17.25
CA GLY A 254 39.20 -48.36 18.38
C GLY A 254 39.02 -46.85 18.58
N GLU A 255 38.51 -46.08 17.63
CA GLU A 255 38.14 -44.67 17.87
C GLU A 255 36.64 -44.46 17.66
N GLN A 256 35.99 -43.74 18.58
CA GLN A 256 34.60 -43.27 18.47
C GLN A 256 34.45 -42.24 17.33
N LYS A 257 34.79 -42.61 16.11
CA LYS A 257 34.59 -41.79 14.93
C LYS A 257 33.14 -41.90 14.51
N THR A 258 32.47 -40.77 14.35
CA THR A 258 31.10 -40.72 13.82
C THR A 258 31.06 -41.37 12.43
N LEU A 259 30.11 -42.27 12.21
CA LEU A 259 29.97 -42.99 10.93
C LEU A 259 29.45 -42.09 9.81
N LEU A 260 28.68 -41.08 10.18
CA LEU A 260 28.09 -40.09 9.28
C LEU A 260 28.63 -38.69 9.59
N ASP A 261 28.78 -37.87 8.55
CA ASP A 261 29.15 -36.47 8.69
C ASP A 261 27.91 -35.61 9.00
N ALA A 262 27.97 -34.79 10.04
CA ALA A 262 26.84 -33.98 10.46
C ALA A 262 26.42 -32.94 9.41
N THR A 263 27.37 -32.37 8.67
CA THR A 263 27.12 -31.36 7.63
C THR A 263 26.45 -31.99 6.41
N GLU A 264 26.91 -33.18 6.00
CA GLU A 264 26.31 -33.94 4.90
C GLU A 264 24.87 -34.36 5.24
N VAL A 265 24.64 -34.90 6.44
CA VAL A 265 23.28 -35.28 6.90
C VAL A 265 22.36 -34.06 6.94
N TYR A 266 22.87 -32.92 7.40
CA TYR A 266 22.10 -31.69 7.54
C TYR A 266 21.50 -31.21 6.20
N GLN A 267 22.27 -31.31 5.11
CA GLN A 267 21.81 -30.94 3.77
C GLN A 267 20.53 -31.68 3.35
N TYR A 268 20.31 -32.91 3.82
CA TYR A 268 19.13 -33.72 3.48
C TYR A 268 18.12 -33.84 4.62
N THR A 269 18.32 -33.07 5.69
CA THR A 269 17.44 -33.07 6.87
C THR A 269 16.24 -32.17 6.64
N LYS A 270 15.04 -32.66 6.96
CA LYS A 270 13.83 -31.83 6.97
C LYS A 270 13.87 -30.93 8.20
N ARG A 271 13.86 -29.61 7.98
CA ARG A 271 13.88 -28.54 8.98
C ARG A 271 12.51 -27.90 9.04
N THR A 272 11.87 -27.91 10.20
CA THR A 272 10.62 -27.19 10.42
C THR A 272 10.79 -26.16 11.51
N LEU A 273 10.56 -24.89 11.18
CA LEU A 273 10.53 -23.78 12.13
C LEU A 273 9.08 -23.46 12.47
N TYR A 274 8.74 -23.52 13.76
CA TYR A 274 7.44 -23.11 14.28
C TYR A 274 7.60 -21.76 14.97
N ILE A 275 6.77 -20.80 14.59
CA ILE A 275 6.66 -19.50 15.23
C ILE A 275 5.25 -19.38 15.74
N LYS A 276 5.09 -18.97 17.00
CA LYS A 276 3.80 -18.81 17.63
C LYS A 276 3.64 -17.42 18.21
N VAL A 277 2.48 -16.81 17.98
CA VAL A 277 2.04 -15.57 18.62
C VAL A 277 0.89 -15.89 19.56
N GLU A 278 1.04 -15.51 20.82
CA GLU A 278 0.02 -15.70 21.85
C GLU A 278 -0.21 -14.38 22.57
N GLU A 279 -1.48 -14.07 22.85
CA GLU A 279 -1.88 -12.96 23.71
C GLU A 279 -2.40 -13.52 25.03
N SER A 280 -1.80 -13.09 26.14
CA SER A 280 -2.20 -13.53 27.49
C SER A 280 -2.09 -12.37 28.46
N GLY A 281 -3.20 -12.01 29.10
CA GLY A 281 -3.22 -11.01 30.17
C GLY A 281 -2.82 -9.59 29.73
N GLY A 282 -3.06 -9.21 28.46
CA GLY A 282 -2.69 -7.92 27.89
C GLY A 282 -1.24 -7.82 27.40
N THR A 283 -0.48 -8.93 27.43
CA THR A 283 0.86 -9.04 26.86
C THR A 283 0.83 -9.97 25.66
N VAL A 284 1.53 -9.56 24.59
CA VAL A 284 1.69 -10.33 23.37
C VAL A 284 3.09 -10.93 23.35
N LYS A 285 3.17 -12.24 23.13
CA LYS A 285 4.43 -13.00 23.15
C LYS A 285 4.64 -13.69 21.82
N ALA A 286 5.84 -13.57 21.27
CA ALA A 286 6.26 -14.34 20.11
C ALA A 286 7.35 -15.35 20.54
N SER A 287 7.12 -16.62 20.22
CA SER A 287 8.03 -17.73 20.58
C SER A 287 8.32 -18.60 19.38
N ALA A 288 9.50 -19.20 19.34
CA ALA A 288 9.90 -20.10 18.27
C ALA A 288 10.39 -21.44 18.81
N LYS A 289 10.15 -22.51 18.05
CA LYS A 289 10.82 -23.80 18.19
C LYS A 289 11.19 -24.35 16.83
N TYR A 290 12.07 -25.32 16.78
CA TYR A 290 12.41 -26.02 15.55
C TYR A 290 12.38 -27.54 15.73
N THR A 291 12.19 -28.24 14.62
CA THR A 291 12.39 -29.68 14.54
C THR A 291 13.29 -30.03 13.38
N LEU A 292 14.17 -31.01 13.60
CA LEU A 292 15.04 -31.61 12.59
C LEU A 292 14.63 -33.07 12.41
N ASN A 293 14.44 -33.52 11.18
CA ASN A 293 14.17 -34.92 10.86
C ASN A 293 15.09 -35.42 9.75
N ALA A 294 16.08 -36.21 10.14
CA ALA A 294 17.12 -36.74 9.28
C ALA A 294 16.81 -38.16 8.77
N TYR A 295 15.65 -38.74 9.11
CA TYR A 295 15.34 -40.17 8.88
C TYR A 295 15.57 -40.64 7.45
N ASN A 296 15.26 -39.81 6.45
CA ASN A 296 15.38 -40.18 5.04
C ASN A 296 16.81 -40.15 4.48
N TYR A 297 17.79 -39.75 5.29
CA TYR A 297 19.18 -39.72 4.86
C TYR A 297 19.78 -41.13 4.76
N ALA A 298 20.47 -41.40 3.65
CA ALA A 298 21.36 -42.54 3.49
C ALA A 298 22.56 -42.08 2.66
N LYS A 299 23.75 -42.49 3.09
CA LYS A 299 24.99 -42.17 2.39
C LYS A 299 25.03 -42.89 1.03
N GLU A 300 25.32 -42.15 -0.03
CA GLU A 300 25.42 -42.72 -1.37
C GLU A 300 26.59 -43.71 -1.45
N GLY A 301 26.33 -44.92 -1.96
CA GLY A 301 27.32 -46.01 -1.97
C GLY A 301 27.70 -46.55 -0.58
N GLY A 302 27.06 -46.05 0.49
CA GLY A 302 27.31 -46.46 1.86
C GLY A 302 26.76 -47.85 2.21
N LYS A 303 27.23 -48.39 3.33
CA LYS A 303 26.70 -49.63 3.91
C LYS A 303 25.29 -49.40 4.48
N ASN A 304 24.56 -50.49 4.72
CA ASN A 304 23.21 -50.45 5.30
C ASN A 304 23.12 -49.71 6.64
N TYR A 305 24.20 -49.72 7.43
CA TYR A 305 24.29 -49.00 8.70
C TYR A 305 24.69 -47.52 8.54
N GLU A 306 25.22 -47.09 7.38
CA GLU A 306 25.52 -45.68 7.07
C GLU A 306 24.25 -44.93 6.60
N SER A 307 23.16 -45.08 7.35
CA SER A 307 21.87 -44.44 7.08
C SER A 307 21.13 -44.10 8.35
N MET A 308 20.38 -43.00 8.33
CA MET A 308 19.43 -42.63 9.39
C MET A 308 18.18 -43.50 9.39
N ARG A 309 17.96 -44.31 8.36
CA ARG A 309 16.78 -45.20 8.24
C ARG A 309 16.80 -46.36 9.24
N ILE A 310 17.94 -46.66 9.85
CA ILE A 310 18.05 -47.66 10.92
C ILE A 310 17.44 -47.17 12.24
N CYS A 311 16.98 -45.92 12.29
CA CYS A 311 16.41 -45.30 13.46
C CYS A 311 15.11 -45.98 13.95
N PRO A 312 15.03 -46.41 15.22
CA PRO A 312 13.90 -47.18 15.75
C PRO A 312 12.53 -46.50 15.64
N CYS A 313 12.48 -45.17 15.64
CA CYS A 313 11.23 -44.42 15.57
C CYS A 313 10.68 -44.25 14.14
N ASN A 314 11.35 -44.77 13.11
CA ASN A 314 10.94 -44.62 11.71
C ASN A 314 10.64 -43.17 11.30
N GLY A 315 11.40 -42.21 11.86
CA GLY A 315 11.23 -40.78 11.61
C GLY A 315 9.98 -40.15 12.26
N THR A 316 9.18 -40.89 13.02
CA THR A 316 7.98 -40.37 13.68
C THR A 316 8.29 -39.56 14.93
N GLY A 317 9.45 -39.78 15.55
CA GLY A 317 9.78 -39.23 16.88
C GLY A 317 9.29 -40.09 18.04
N GLN A 318 8.54 -41.16 17.78
CA GLN A 318 8.01 -42.06 18.79
C GLN A 318 8.63 -43.44 18.62
N THR A 319 9.05 -44.07 19.72
CA THR A 319 9.56 -45.45 19.71
C THR A 319 8.61 -46.36 20.46
N THR A 320 8.48 -47.59 19.98
CA THR A 320 7.80 -48.69 20.69
C THR A 320 8.88 -49.60 21.28
N GLY A 321 9.48 -49.19 22.40
CA GLY A 321 10.55 -49.95 23.06
C GLY A 321 11.52 -49.09 23.86
N GLU A 322 12.59 -49.72 24.35
CA GLU A 322 13.63 -49.05 25.16
C GLU A 322 14.64 -48.26 24.31
N ASP A 323 14.74 -48.56 23.02
CA ASP A 323 15.65 -47.86 22.12
C ASP A 323 15.20 -46.42 21.88
N LYS A 324 16.15 -45.49 21.96
CA LYS A 324 15.90 -44.06 21.79
C LYS A 324 15.80 -43.68 20.30
N CYS A 325 14.91 -42.75 19.98
CA CYS A 325 14.87 -42.10 18.67
C CYS A 325 16.06 -41.14 18.55
N PHE A 326 16.92 -41.32 17.53
CA PHE A 326 18.06 -40.44 17.29
C PHE A 326 17.94 -39.61 16.01
N CYS A 327 17.06 -39.99 15.08
CA CYS A 327 16.93 -39.34 13.76
C CYS A 327 16.02 -38.10 13.76
N ARG A 328 15.46 -37.72 14.92
CA ARG A 328 14.65 -36.53 15.09
C ARG A 328 15.09 -35.75 16.32
N TYR A 329 15.13 -34.43 16.18
CA TYR A 329 15.36 -33.50 17.28
C TYR A 329 14.22 -32.47 17.32
N GLU A 330 13.80 -32.07 18.52
CA GLU A 330 12.78 -31.04 18.74
C GLU A 330 13.23 -30.12 19.87
N SER A 331 13.30 -28.82 19.60
CA SER A 331 13.61 -27.82 20.61
C SER A 331 12.36 -27.45 21.43
N ALA A 332 12.57 -26.93 22.63
CA ALA A 332 11.50 -26.23 23.35
C ALA A 332 11.12 -24.92 22.62
N TYR A 333 9.92 -24.41 22.90
CA TYR A 333 9.58 -23.03 22.51
C TYR A 333 10.38 -22.06 23.38
N VAL A 334 11.09 -21.15 22.71
CA VAL A 334 11.85 -20.07 23.34
C VAL A 334 11.24 -18.74 22.91
N PRO A 335 10.86 -17.85 23.84
CA PRO A 335 10.44 -16.51 23.47
C PRO A 335 11.58 -15.70 22.86
N PHE A 336 11.28 -15.00 21.78
CA PHE A 336 12.18 -14.00 21.20
C PHE A 336 11.60 -12.58 21.27
N TYR A 337 10.35 -12.45 21.69
CA TYR A 337 9.71 -11.17 21.97
C TYR A 337 8.61 -11.30 23.02
N SER A 338 8.44 -10.26 23.82
CA SER A 338 7.32 -10.04 24.74
C SER A 338 7.02 -8.55 24.77
N SER A 339 5.77 -8.16 24.52
CA SER A 339 5.39 -6.74 24.57
C SER A 339 5.43 -6.20 26.01
N GLU A 340 5.76 -4.92 26.15
CA GLU A 340 5.53 -4.21 27.41
C GLU A 340 4.03 -3.96 27.62
N ALA A 341 3.61 -3.73 28.86
CA ALA A 341 2.20 -3.48 29.17
C ALA A 341 1.71 -2.22 28.43
N GLY A 342 0.77 -2.39 27.49
CA GLY A 342 0.23 -1.32 26.65
C GLY A 342 0.96 -1.10 25.32
N ALA A 343 2.03 -1.83 25.02
CA ALA A 343 2.69 -1.83 23.71
C ALA A 343 2.08 -2.87 22.78
N GLU A 344 1.86 -2.50 21.51
CA GLU A 344 1.32 -3.39 20.47
C GLU A 344 2.44 -3.96 19.60
N LEU A 345 2.42 -5.28 19.38
CA LEU A 345 3.29 -5.94 18.41
C LEU A 345 2.75 -5.66 17.00
N LYS A 346 3.52 -4.98 16.16
CA LYS A 346 3.12 -4.62 14.79
C LYS A 346 3.73 -5.52 13.75
N ASN A 347 5.01 -5.87 13.91
CA ASN A 347 5.77 -6.61 12.90
C ASN A 347 6.56 -7.77 13.53
N ILE A 348 6.62 -8.90 12.82
CA ILE A 348 7.47 -10.04 13.18
C ILE A 348 8.41 -10.31 12.01
N PHE A 349 9.70 -10.17 12.23
CA PHE A 349 10.74 -10.42 11.24
C PHE A 349 11.44 -11.74 11.51
N ILE A 350 11.31 -12.66 10.57
CA ILE A 350 11.97 -13.97 10.58
C ILE A 350 13.00 -13.99 9.46
N PHE A 351 14.24 -14.20 9.81
CA PHE A 351 15.34 -14.34 8.88
C PHE A 351 15.96 -15.73 8.97
N TYR A 352 16.08 -16.41 7.84
CA TYR A 352 16.64 -17.76 7.80
C TYR A 352 17.49 -18.00 6.53
N TYR A 353 18.40 -18.96 6.62
CA TYR A 353 19.22 -19.39 5.50
C TYR A 353 18.59 -20.60 4.77
N PRO A 354 18.29 -20.48 3.45
CA PRO A 354 17.74 -21.57 2.65
C PRO A 354 18.62 -22.81 2.63
N ASN A 355 18.00 -24.00 2.68
CA ASN A 355 18.67 -25.25 2.34
C ASN A 355 18.47 -25.50 0.85
N TYR A 356 19.48 -25.21 0.04
CA TYR A 356 19.40 -25.38 -1.42
C TYR A 356 19.30 -26.84 -1.91
N HIS A 357 19.45 -27.84 -1.02
CA HIS A 357 19.10 -29.24 -1.33
C HIS A 357 17.59 -29.49 -1.24
N SER A 358 16.82 -28.58 -0.62
CA SER A 358 15.36 -28.58 -0.63
C SER A 358 14.86 -28.25 -2.03
N THR A 359 14.72 -29.26 -2.89
CA THR A 359 14.36 -29.09 -4.31
C THR A 359 13.02 -29.70 -4.68
N SER A 360 12.43 -30.48 -3.77
CA SER A 360 11.13 -31.13 -3.98
C SER A 360 9.98 -30.18 -3.65
N ALA A 361 9.13 -29.89 -4.64
CA ALA A 361 7.91 -29.10 -4.40
C ALA A 361 6.85 -29.88 -3.59
N ALA A 362 6.86 -31.21 -3.67
CA ALA A 362 5.93 -32.07 -2.95
C ALA A 362 6.33 -32.18 -1.47
N ASN A 363 7.62 -32.44 -1.23
CA ASN A 363 8.21 -32.66 0.08
C ASN A 363 9.43 -31.75 0.29
N PRO A 364 9.24 -30.43 0.48
CA PRO A 364 10.33 -29.54 0.82
C PRO A 364 11.02 -29.97 2.12
N LEU A 365 12.34 -29.81 2.17
CA LEU A 365 13.11 -29.98 3.40
C LEU A 365 12.91 -28.78 4.31
N ASP A 366 12.69 -27.59 3.76
CA ASP A 366 12.41 -26.38 4.54
C ASP A 366 10.92 -26.13 4.71
N GLU A 367 10.49 -26.05 5.96
CA GLU A 367 9.11 -25.77 6.35
C GLU A 367 9.06 -24.70 7.45
N ILE A 368 8.19 -23.72 7.30
CA ILE A 368 7.90 -22.71 8.31
C ILE A 368 6.40 -22.75 8.60
N VAL A 369 6.05 -22.80 9.88
CA VAL A 369 4.67 -22.76 10.36
C VAL A 369 4.53 -21.56 11.28
N PHE A 370 3.64 -20.64 10.93
CA PHE A 370 3.28 -19.48 11.74
C PHE A 370 1.91 -19.71 12.38
N GLU A 371 1.89 -19.85 13.69
CA GLU A 371 0.74 -20.17 14.53
C GLU A 371 0.20 -18.87 15.14
N ASN A 372 -0.84 -18.31 14.54
CA ASN A 372 -1.57 -17.12 14.99
C ASN A 372 -3.04 -17.46 15.30
N THR A 373 -3.24 -18.47 16.14
CA THR A 373 -4.59 -18.99 16.47
C THR A 373 -5.44 -17.99 17.26
N SER A 374 -4.83 -17.00 17.90
CA SER A 374 -5.53 -15.85 18.51
C SER A 374 -6.04 -14.83 17.48
N ASN A 375 -5.63 -14.94 16.21
CA ASN A 375 -5.88 -13.96 15.15
C ASN A 375 -5.37 -12.56 15.52
N TYR A 376 -4.20 -12.49 16.14
CA TYR A 376 -3.57 -11.22 16.49
C TYR A 376 -3.18 -10.46 15.21
N PRO A 377 -3.59 -9.19 15.02
CA PRO A 377 -3.23 -8.42 13.82
C PRO A 377 -1.71 -8.19 13.75
N VAL A 378 -1.05 -8.65 12.70
CA VAL A 378 0.42 -8.53 12.59
C VAL A 378 0.90 -8.57 11.14
N GLN A 379 1.97 -7.84 10.86
CA GLN A 379 2.73 -8.00 9.62
C GLN A 379 3.86 -9.01 9.83
N LEU A 380 3.80 -10.11 9.10
CA LEU A 380 4.80 -11.16 9.15
C LEU A 380 5.78 -10.99 7.99
N TYR A 381 7.05 -10.79 8.32
CA TYR A 381 8.16 -10.73 7.37
C TYR A 381 8.91 -12.05 7.40
N ILE A 382 8.80 -12.85 6.34
CA ILE A 382 9.63 -14.06 6.18
C ILE A 382 10.68 -13.78 5.11
N THR A 383 11.94 -13.76 5.53
CA THR A 383 13.06 -13.33 4.69
C THR A 383 14.10 -14.43 4.58
N LYS A 384 14.37 -14.88 3.36
CA LYS A 384 15.57 -15.69 3.10
C LYS A 384 16.81 -14.80 3.03
N GLN A 385 17.89 -15.29 3.64
CA GLN A 385 19.19 -14.63 3.71
C GLN A 385 20.20 -15.31 2.77
N ARG A 386 21.20 -14.52 2.36
CA ARG A 386 22.42 -15.00 1.70
C ARG A 386 23.64 -14.49 2.47
N PRO A 387 24.76 -15.22 2.48
CA PRO A 387 26.02 -14.68 2.98
C PRO A 387 26.43 -13.43 2.18
N GLU A 388 27.14 -12.50 2.82
CA GLU A 388 27.66 -11.31 2.14
C GLU A 388 28.86 -11.64 1.24
N GLN A 389 29.67 -12.61 1.66
CA GLN A 389 30.84 -13.09 0.93
C GLN A 389 30.93 -14.61 1.03
N ALA A 390 31.56 -15.24 0.04
CA ALA A 390 31.98 -16.62 0.16
C ALA A 390 33.25 -16.66 1.04
N ASP A 391 33.21 -17.42 2.14
CA ASP A 391 34.41 -17.81 2.89
C ASP A 391 34.65 -19.32 2.69
N GLY A 392 35.80 -19.85 3.12
CA GLY A 392 36.19 -21.25 2.90
C GLY A 392 35.19 -22.34 3.34
N SER A 393 34.10 -21.98 4.02
CA SER A 393 32.98 -22.85 4.42
C SER A 393 31.62 -22.46 3.81
N GLN A 394 31.52 -21.29 3.18
CA GLN A 394 30.26 -20.69 2.72
C GLN A 394 30.30 -20.37 1.24
N THR A 395 29.30 -20.84 0.48
CA THR A 395 29.15 -20.51 -0.94
C THR A 395 27.98 -19.55 -1.12
N LEU A 396 28.17 -18.53 -1.96
CA LEU A 396 27.07 -17.69 -2.40
C LEU A 396 26.09 -18.53 -3.23
N PRO A 397 24.76 -18.36 -3.04
CA PRO A 397 23.80 -19.09 -3.84
C PRO A 397 23.90 -18.68 -5.31
N THR A 398 23.84 -19.66 -6.19
CA THR A 398 23.74 -19.45 -7.64
C THR A 398 22.28 -19.28 -8.07
N SER A 399 22.01 -18.59 -9.17
CA SER A 399 20.65 -18.48 -9.72
C SER A 399 20.03 -19.85 -10.05
N THR A 400 20.84 -20.86 -10.35
CA THR A 400 20.35 -22.24 -10.56
C THR A 400 19.87 -22.87 -9.25
N GLN A 401 20.59 -22.67 -8.15
CA GLN A 401 20.16 -23.12 -6.82
C GLN A 401 18.88 -22.41 -6.40
N GLU A 402 18.80 -21.10 -6.63
CA GLU A 402 17.58 -20.32 -6.40
C GLU A 402 16.40 -20.87 -7.20
N GLN A 403 16.50 -21.02 -8.52
CA GLN A 403 15.39 -21.55 -9.32
C GLN A 403 14.90 -22.95 -8.90
N LYS A 404 15.79 -23.78 -8.32
CA LYS A 404 15.47 -25.14 -7.85
C LYS A 404 14.97 -25.19 -6.41
N TYR A 405 15.31 -24.21 -5.58
CA TYR A 405 14.94 -24.20 -4.18
C TYR A 405 13.41 -24.22 -3.99
N ARG A 406 12.93 -25.03 -3.04
CA ARG A 406 11.52 -25.18 -2.69
C ARG A 406 11.39 -25.16 -1.18
N MET A 407 10.38 -24.47 -0.67
CA MET A 407 10.07 -24.43 0.76
C MET A 407 8.56 -24.38 0.98
N SER A 408 8.10 -24.73 2.18
CA SER A 408 6.69 -24.66 2.56
C SER A 408 6.46 -23.61 3.65
N LEU A 409 5.54 -22.69 3.43
CA LEU A 409 5.09 -21.74 4.45
C LEU A 409 3.62 -21.98 4.74
N THR A 410 3.30 -22.29 6.00
CA THR A 410 1.93 -22.45 6.47
C THR A 410 1.63 -21.36 7.49
N ILE A 411 0.55 -20.60 7.25
CA ILE A 411 0.02 -19.64 8.22
C ILE A 411 -1.29 -20.19 8.79
N GLU A 412 -1.33 -20.33 10.10
CA GLU A 412 -2.45 -20.89 10.86
C GLU A 412 -3.17 -19.77 11.63
N GLU A 413 -4.48 -19.62 11.39
CA GLU A 413 -5.37 -18.67 12.08
C GLU A 413 -6.67 -19.34 12.46
N ASN A 414 -7.48 -18.68 13.29
CA ASN A 414 -8.80 -19.17 13.70
C ASN A 414 -9.95 -18.26 13.22
N PRO A 415 -10.36 -18.38 11.95
CA PRO A 415 -11.50 -17.64 11.40
C PRO A 415 -12.81 -17.86 12.17
N SER A 416 -12.99 -19.03 12.79
CA SER A 416 -14.22 -19.39 13.52
C SER A 416 -14.40 -18.53 14.76
N ALA A 417 -13.31 -18.24 15.50
CA ALA A 417 -13.32 -17.31 16.64
C ALA A 417 -13.71 -15.88 16.22
N ARG A 418 -13.56 -15.54 14.93
CA ARG A 418 -13.99 -14.26 14.33
C ARG A 418 -15.42 -14.31 13.75
N GLY A 419 -16.14 -15.42 13.89
CA GLY A 419 -17.46 -15.64 13.27
C GLY A 419 -17.43 -15.90 11.76
N LEU A 420 -16.26 -16.15 11.17
CA LEU A 420 -16.05 -16.24 9.72
C LEU A 420 -15.98 -17.69 9.25
N ILE A 421 -17.01 -18.50 9.50
CA ILE A 421 -17.03 -19.96 9.24
C ILE A 421 -16.99 -20.37 7.75
N ASN A 422 -17.39 -19.45 6.86
CA ASN A 422 -17.47 -19.67 5.40
C ASN A 422 -16.43 -18.87 4.60
N TRP A 423 -15.38 -18.39 5.27
CA TRP A 423 -14.31 -17.58 4.69
C TRP A 423 -13.72 -18.13 3.38
N ASN A 424 -13.66 -19.46 3.25
CA ASN A 424 -13.04 -20.16 2.14
C ASN A 424 -13.90 -20.21 0.86
N THR A 425 -15.16 -19.78 0.92
CA THR A 425 -16.09 -19.81 -0.23
C THR A 425 -15.68 -18.80 -1.30
N ASN A 426 -15.18 -17.65 -0.87
CA ASN A 426 -14.58 -16.66 -1.74
C ASN A 426 -13.31 -16.08 -1.08
N PRO A 427 -12.16 -16.76 -1.23
CA PRO A 427 -10.92 -16.37 -0.55
C PRO A 427 -10.47 -14.94 -0.84
N SER A 428 -10.80 -14.40 -2.02
CA SER A 428 -10.44 -13.02 -2.41
C SER A 428 -11.16 -11.92 -1.61
N LEU A 429 -12.26 -12.26 -0.92
CA LEU A 429 -13.01 -11.34 -0.07
C LEU A 429 -12.66 -11.52 1.42
N TYR A 430 -11.86 -12.53 1.76
CA TYR A 430 -11.46 -12.80 3.12
C TYR A 430 -10.06 -12.23 3.39
N GLN A 431 -9.94 -11.50 4.49
CA GLN A 431 -8.66 -10.96 4.96
C GLN A 431 -8.27 -11.62 6.29
N ALA A 432 -7.12 -12.31 6.26
CA ALA A 432 -6.44 -12.79 7.44
C ALA A 432 -6.00 -11.62 8.33
N LYS A 433 -5.74 -11.90 9.61
CA LYS A 433 -5.15 -10.90 10.53
C LYS A 433 -3.64 -10.78 10.34
N THR A 434 -3.03 -11.81 9.78
CA THR A 434 -1.64 -11.86 9.35
C THR A 434 -1.51 -11.33 7.93
N VAL A 435 -0.66 -10.33 7.76
CA VAL A 435 -0.28 -9.78 6.46
C VAL A 435 1.15 -10.22 6.15
N LEU A 436 1.38 -10.91 5.04
CA LEU A 436 2.69 -11.48 4.72
C LEU A 436 3.51 -10.55 3.80
N ARG A 437 4.76 -10.31 4.19
CA ARG A 437 5.80 -9.62 3.42
C ARG A 437 6.98 -10.57 3.23
N THR A 438 7.41 -10.80 2.01
CA THR A 438 8.42 -11.85 1.79
C THR A 438 9.19 -11.69 0.49
N ASN A 439 10.46 -12.13 0.49
CA ASN A 439 11.26 -12.34 -0.71
C ASN A 439 11.36 -13.83 -1.11
N LEU A 440 10.51 -14.70 -0.54
CA LEU A 440 10.59 -16.15 -0.75
C LEU A 440 10.39 -16.57 -2.22
N ASP A 441 9.78 -15.73 -3.07
CA ASP A 441 9.61 -16.00 -4.50
C ASP A 441 10.52 -15.09 -5.37
N GLU A 442 11.65 -14.61 -4.84
CA GLU A 442 12.60 -13.72 -5.55
C GLU A 442 14.00 -14.31 -5.61
N ASP A 443 14.70 -14.24 -6.73
CA ASP A 443 16.10 -14.67 -6.82
C ASP A 443 17.01 -13.69 -6.05
N ILE A 444 17.76 -14.21 -5.07
CA ILE A 444 18.69 -13.41 -4.26
C ILE A 444 20.16 -13.77 -4.53
N SER A 445 20.50 -14.48 -5.61
CA SER A 445 21.89 -14.82 -5.92
C SER A 445 22.76 -13.57 -6.12
N GLU A 446 22.22 -12.57 -6.80
CA GLU A 446 22.91 -11.32 -7.13
C GLU A 446 22.69 -10.21 -6.10
N ALA A 447 23.74 -9.43 -5.86
CA ALA A 447 23.74 -8.34 -4.88
C ALA A 447 23.05 -7.05 -5.39
N ALA A 448 23.00 -6.86 -6.71
CA ALA A 448 23.08 -5.51 -7.29
C ALA A 448 21.75 -4.84 -7.69
N SER A 449 20.59 -5.49 -7.54
CA SER A 449 19.29 -4.81 -7.70
C SER A 449 18.23 -5.53 -6.89
N THR A 450 17.63 -4.86 -5.90
CA THR A 450 16.39 -5.32 -5.23
C THR A 450 15.15 -4.97 -6.06
N ALA A 451 15.26 -4.00 -6.98
CA ALA A 451 14.13 -3.51 -7.76
C ALA A 451 13.76 -4.44 -8.93
N ASP A 452 14.72 -5.18 -9.47
CA ASP A 452 14.56 -6.02 -10.68
C ASP A 452 14.82 -7.52 -10.41
N ARG A 453 14.64 -7.98 -9.17
CA ARG A 453 14.88 -9.39 -8.86
C ARG A 453 13.96 -10.29 -9.69
N LEU A 454 14.56 -11.34 -10.27
CA LEU A 454 13.82 -12.33 -11.03
C LEU A 454 12.83 -13.03 -10.10
N SER A 455 11.55 -13.05 -10.46
CA SER A 455 10.58 -13.85 -9.72
C SER A 455 10.81 -15.34 -9.97
N VAL A 456 10.92 -16.10 -8.90
CA VAL A 456 11.17 -17.54 -8.87
C VAL A 456 10.10 -18.20 -8.01
N ASN A 457 9.40 -19.20 -8.54
CA ASN A 457 8.32 -19.88 -7.81
C ASN A 457 8.89 -20.93 -6.86
N GLN A 458 9.24 -20.54 -5.63
CA GLN A 458 9.89 -21.40 -4.64
C GLN A 458 8.95 -21.80 -3.50
N MET A 459 8.07 -20.89 -3.07
CA MET A 459 7.24 -21.07 -1.89
C MET A 459 5.95 -21.82 -2.18
N LYS A 460 5.74 -22.92 -1.46
CA LYS A 460 4.42 -23.54 -1.28
C LYS A 460 3.71 -22.86 -0.11
N LEU A 461 2.91 -21.83 -0.43
CA LEU A 461 2.13 -21.08 0.56
C LEU A 461 0.78 -21.74 0.86
N VAL A 462 0.47 -21.89 2.15
CA VAL A 462 -0.81 -22.39 2.66
C VAL A 462 -1.34 -21.47 3.75
N TYR A 463 -2.62 -21.12 3.65
CA TYR A 463 -3.39 -20.58 4.76
C TYR A 463 -4.31 -21.67 5.30
N GLN A 464 -4.24 -21.95 6.60
CA GLN A 464 -4.88 -23.08 7.26
C GLN A 464 -5.73 -22.58 8.43
N ALA A 465 -7.04 -22.82 8.38
CA ALA A 465 -7.89 -22.56 9.53
C ALA A 465 -7.62 -23.59 10.64
N VAL A 466 -7.56 -23.15 11.87
CA VAL A 466 -7.35 -23.96 13.08
C VAL A 466 -8.39 -23.56 14.13
N SER A 467 -8.99 -24.53 14.81
CA SER A 467 -9.95 -24.28 15.91
C SER A 467 -9.26 -23.88 17.22
N ASP A 468 -10.04 -23.48 18.23
CA ASP A 468 -9.54 -23.23 19.59
C ASP A 468 -8.87 -24.47 20.21
N SER A 469 -9.30 -25.66 19.79
CA SER A 469 -8.73 -26.94 20.20
C SER A 469 -7.51 -27.39 19.39
N GLY A 470 -7.01 -26.54 18.47
CA GLY A 470 -5.87 -26.87 17.61
C GLY A 470 -6.20 -27.80 16.44
N GLN A 471 -7.49 -28.05 16.15
CA GLN A 471 -7.88 -28.93 15.05
C GLN A 471 -7.80 -28.19 13.71
N LYS A 472 -7.11 -28.82 12.74
CA LYS A 472 -6.97 -28.29 11.38
C LYS A 472 -8.29 -28.39 10.61
N GLY A 473 -8.82 -27.24 10.22
CA GLY A 473 -10.03 -27.10 9.41
C GLY A 473 -9.73 -26.93 7.91
N LYS A 474 -10.54 -26.10 7.25
CA LYS A 474 -10.40 -25.79 5.83
C LYS A 474 -9.09 -25.06 5.54
N LYS A 475 -8.56 -25.19 4.32
CA LYS A 475 -7.32 -24.52 3.88
C LYS A 475 -7.40 -24.05 2.44
N VAL A 476 -6.59 -23.06 2.10
CA VAL A 476 -6.34 -22.60 0.72
C VAL A 476 -4.83 -22.50 0.48
N SER A 477 -4.41 -22.60 -0.78
CA SER A 477 -2.99 -22.61 -1.15
C SER A 477 -2.71 -21.78 -2.39
N GLY A 478 -1.44 -21.44 -2.62
CA GLY A 478 -1.00 -20.69 -3.81
C GLY A 478 -1.67 -19.32 -3.89
N ASN A 479 -2.20 -18.96 -5.06
CA ASN A 479 -2.78 -17.63 -5.30
C ASN A 479 -3.93 -17.28 -4.34
N ALA A 480 -4.77 -18.25 -3.97
CA ALA A 480 -5.84 -18.02 -3.00
C ALA A 480 -5.27 -17.69 -1.61
N ALA A 481 -4.20 -18.36 -1.18
CA ALA A 481 -3.50 -18.00 0.06
C ALA A 481 -2.82 -16.63 -0.06
N LYS A 482 -2.23 -16.30 -1.23
CA LYS A 482 -1.64 -14.97 -1.47
C LYS A 482 -2.65 -13.84 -1.31
N GLN A 483 -3.89 -14.04 -1.78
CA GLN A 483 -4.99 -13.09 -1.60
C GLN A 483 -5.42 -12.96 -0.15
N VAL A 484 -5.63 -14.09 0.56
CA VAL A 484 -6.06 -14.11 1.96
C VAL A 484 -5.06 -13.39 2.89
N LEU A 485 -3.77 -13.55 2.62
CA LEU A 485 -2.65 -13.03 3.41
C LEU A 485 -2.13 -11.67 2.92
N SER A 486 -2.75 -11.09 1.89
CA SER A 486 -2.33 -9.83 1.27
C SER A 486 -0.81 -9.80 0.98
N VAL A 487 -0.30 -10.85 0.35
CA VAL A 487 1.15 -11.06 0.15
C VAL A 487 1.74 -9.97 -0.72
N ASN A 488 2.84 -9.36 -0.26
CA ASN A 488 3.61 -8.38 -1.02
C ASN A 488 5.13 -8.58 -0.81
N GLY A 489 5.95 -7.86 -1.57
CA GLY A 489 7.40 -7.78 -1.38
C GLY A 489 7.80 -7.18 -0.02
N LEU A 490 9.08 -7.25 0.32
CA LEU A 490 9.60 -6.76 1.61
C LEU A 490 9.42 -5.26 1.81
N ASP A 491 9.39 -4.50 0.73
CA ASP A 491 9.27 -3.05 0.70
C ASP A 491 7.81 -2.56 0.65
N ASP A 492 6.85 -3.48 0.67
CA ASP A 492 5.41 -3.19 0.66
C ASP A 492 5.05 -2.12 -0.35
N LYS A 493 5.56 -2.30 -1.57
CA LYS A 493 5.32 -1.37 -2.67
C LYS A 493 3.82 -1.20 -2.85
N GLU A 494 3.34 0.01 -2.57
CA GLU A 494 1.99 0.42 -2.90
C GLU A 494 2.05 1.26 -4.16
N SER A 495 1.17 0.96 -5.12
CA SER A 495 0.94 1.83 -6.27
C SER A 495 0.21 3.05 -5.78
N VAL A 496 0.94 4.14 -5.55
CA VAL A 496 0.39 5.44 -5.19
C VAL A 496 0.43 6.36 -6.41
N ASP A 497 -0.66 7.10 -6.62
CA ASP A 497 -0.76 8.07 -7.70
C ASP A 497 0.08 9.31 -7.32
N ARG A 498 1.37 9.29 -7.68
CA ARG A 498 2.34 10.30 -7.21
C ARG A 498 2.07 11.69 -7.75
N ILE A 499 1.62 11.83 -9.00
CA ILE A 499 1.38 13.14 -9.61
C ILE A 499 -0.05 13.19 -10.18
N TYR A 500 -0.89 14.04 -9.61
CA TYR A 500 -2.17 14.37 -10.19
C TYR A 500 -2.02 15.54 -11.16
N SER A 501 -2.50 15.37 -12.39
CA SER A 501 -2.85 16.54 -13.22
C SER A 501 -4.03 17.23 -12.56
N MET A 502 -3.84 18.47 -12.15
CA MET A 502 -4.89 19.28 -11.53
C MET A 502 -5.40 20.30 -12.54
N LYS A 503 -6.71 20.42 -12.67
CA LYS A 503 -7.37 21.47 -13.45
C LYS A 503 -8.37 22.20 -12.57
N VAL A 504 -8.28 23.52 -12.50
CA VAL A 504 -9.25 24.40 -11.83
C VAL A 504 -9.98 25.19 -12.91
N GLU A 505 -11.28 24.97 -13.02
CA GLU A 505 -12.14 25.64 -13.98
C GLU A 505 -13.14 26.54 -13.24
N ILE A 506 -13.19 27.82 -13.59
CA ILE A 506 -14.12 28.80 -13.01
C ILE A 506 -15.24 29.08 -14.01
N TYR A 507 -16.46 29.06 -13.52
CA TYR A 507 -17.70 29.26 -14.27
C TYR A 507 -18.52 30.40 -13.68
N LYS A 508 -19.49 30.89 -14.45
CA LYS A 508 -20.52 31.80 -13.93
C LYS A 508 -21.31 31.11 -12.81
N ALA A 509 -21.76 31.87 -11.81
CA ALA A 509 -22.66 31.36 -10.77
C ALA A 509 -23.90 30.66 -11.37
N GLY A 510 -24.23 29.49 -10.82
CA GLY A 510 -25.33 28.63 -11.27
C GLY A 510 -24.94 27.61 -12.35
N ALA A 511 -23.69 27.59 -12.80
CA ALA A 511 -23.19 26.58 -13.72
C ALA A 511 -23.15 25.17 -13.09
N ALA A 512 -22.90 25.07 -11.78
CA ALA A 512 -22.88 23.79 -11.07
C ALA A 512 -24.23 23.06 -11.17
N GLN A 513 -25.34 23.79 -11.07
CA GLN A 513 -26.70 23.26 -11.23
C GLN A 513 -26.99 22.74 -12.64
N ASN A 514 -26.20 23.18 -13.63
CA ASN A 514 -26.34 22.82 -15.05
C ASN A 514 -25.23 21.89 -15.54
N ASN A 515 -24.53 21.19 -14.64
CA ASN A 515 -23.41 20.28 -14.94
C ASN A 515 -22.21 20.96 -15.64
N PHE A 516 -21.88 22.20 -15.26
CA PHE A 516 -20.68 22.91 -15.73
C PHE A 516 -20.58 23.01 -17.26
N PRO A 517 -21.55 23.64 -17.94
CA PRO A 517 -21.52 23.76 -19.40
C PRO A 517 -20.33 24.62 -19.86
N GLU A 518 -19.63 24.18 -20.91
CA GLU A 518 -18.46 24.90 -21.42
C GLU A 518 -18.75 26.36 -21.81
N SER A 519 -20.00 26.68 -22.19
CA SER A 519 -20.43 28.03 -22.53
C SER A 519 -20.40 29.03 -21.36
N ASP A 520 -20.41 28.52 -20.13
CA ASP A 520 -20.34 29.33 -18.90
C ASP A 520 -18.95 29.35 -18.26
N ARG A 521 -17.99 28.62 -18.85
CA ARG A 521 -16.60 28.62 -18.40
C ARG A 521 -15.94 29.96 -18.71
N ILE A 522 -15.32 30.53 -17.68
CA ILE A 522 -14.63 31.83 -17.75
C ILE A 522 -13.13 31.62 -17.81
N VAL A 523 -12.57 30.81 -16.89
CA VAL A 523 -11.13 30.60 -16.73
C VAL A 523 -10.83 29.12 -16.54
N VAL A 524 -9.69 28.68 -17.08
CA VAL A 524 -9.10 27.36 -16.82
C VAL A 524 -7.65 27.56 -16.43
N LEU A 525 -7.25 26.96 -15.32
CA LEU A 525 -5.85 26.84 -14.93
C LEU A 525 -5.47 25.36 -14.84
N ASP A 526 -4.41 24.99 -15.53
CA ASP A 526 -3.80 23.67 -15.45
C ASP A 526 -2.60 23.70 -14.49
N GLY A 527 -2.42 22.61 -13.76
CA GLY A 527 -1.32 22.40 -12.84
C GLY A 527 -0.99 20.92 -12.67
N ALA A 528 0.05 20.67 -11.88
CA ALA A 528 0.36 19.35 -11.37
C ALA A 528 0.46 19.44 -9.84
N LYS A 529 0.08 18.36 -9.17
CA LYS A 529 0.22 18.19 -7.73
C LYS A 529 0.93 16.87 -7.46
N GLU A 530 2.05 16.92 -6.76
CA GLU A 530 2.64 15.71 -6.20
C GLU A 530 1.86 15.31 -4.94
N GLN A 531 1.61 14.02 -4.73
CA GLN A 531 0.94 13.48 -3.55
C GLN A 531 1.75 13.73 -2.28
#